data_AF-A0A956KSL9-F1
#
_entry.id   AF-A0A956KSL9-F1
#
_cell.length_a   1.000
_cell.length_b   1.000
_cell.length_c   1.000
_cell.angle_alpha   90.00
_cell.angle_beta   90.00
_cell.angle_gamma   90.00
#
_symmetry.space_group_name_H-M   'P 1'
#
loop_
_entity.id
_entity.type
_entity.pdbx_description
1 polymer ?
#
loop_
_entity_poly.entity_id
_entity_poly.type
_entity_poly.pdbx_seq_one_letter_code
_entity_poly.pdbx_strand_id
1 'polypeptide(L)'
;MSRPHRRPWRLFEPRPRRGLLTSALAFVALFSSTVPSTALAWHDDGHRIVGEIAERNLSEATKKKVRALLADMPEYATLATAATWADQKAKKDERWAFAYS
;
A
#
# COMPACT_ATOMS: atom_id res chain seq x y z
N MET A 1 63.67 -49.23 -14.69
CA MET A 1 62.78 -49.13 -15.87
C MET A 1 61.52 -48.39 -15.43
N SER A 2 61.48 -47.08 -15.66
CA SER A 2 60.49 -46.15 -15.07
C SER A 2 59.26 -46.02 -15.97
N ARG A 3 58.06 -46.21 -15.42
CA ARG A 3 56.79 -45.99 -16.15
C ARG A 3 56.45 -44.49 -16.19
N PRO A 4 55.92 -43.96 -17.31
CA PRO A 4 55.64 -42.53 -17.43
C PRO A 4 54.32 -42.15 -16.74
N HIS A 5 54.32 -40.96 -16.11
CA HIS A 5 53.19 -40.38 -15.40
C HIS A 5 52.20 -39.73 -16.38
N ARG A 6 51.23 -40.52 -16.84
CA ARG A 6 49.96 -40.14 -17.51
C ARG A 6 48.84 -39.67 -16.59
N ARG A 7 48.67 -38.38 -16.25
CA ARG A 7 47.36 -37.88 -15.73
C ARG A 7 46.59 -37.20 -16.87
N PRO A 8 45.56 -37.81 -17.45
CA PRO A 8 44.72 -37.14 -18.43
C PRO A 8 43.53 -36.48 -17.70
N TRP A 9 42.73 -35.71 -18.43
CA TRP A 9 41.48 -35.08 -17.99
C TRP A 9 41.56 -34.05 -16.83
N ARG A 10 42.00 -32.82 -17.13
CA ARG A 10 41.32 -31.64 -16.54
C ARG A 10 39.99 -31.51 -17.27
N LEU A 11 38.93 -32.07 -16.69
CA LEU A 11 37.57 -31.70 -17.07
C LEU A 11 37.44 -30.20 -16.83
N PHE A 12 36.92 -29.50 -17.84
CA PHE A 12 36.47 -28.11 -17.72
C PHE A 12 35.57 -28.01 -16.49
N GLU A 13 36.05 -27.43 -15.40
CA GLU A 13 35.15 -26.99 -14.34
C GLU A 13 34.47 -25.71 -14.87
N PRO A 14 33.14 -25.73 -15.13
CA PRO A 14 32.45 -24.50 -15.48
C PRO A 14 32.54 -23.57 -14.28
N ARG A 15 33.32 -22.49 -14.39
CA ARG A 15 33.32 -21.43 -13.39
C ARG A 15 31.86 -20.98 -13.25
N PRO A 16 31.23 -21.10 -12.07
CA PRO A 16 29.87 -20.61 -11.90
C PRO A 16 29.90 -19.13 -12.25
N ARG A 17 29.04 -18.72 -13.19
CA ARG A 17 28.96 -17.36 -13.71
C ARG A 17 28.37 -16.47 -12.62
N ARG A 18 29.16 -16.15 -11.59
CA ARG A 18 28.79 -15.31 -10.44
C ARG A 18 28.18 -13.99 -10.91
N GLY A 19 28.68 -13.45 -12.03
CA GLY A 19 28.15 -12.26 -12.70
C GLY A 19 26.72 -12.39 -13.23
N LEU A 20 26.31 -13.56 -13.74
CA LEU A 20 24.93 -13.75 -14.21
C LEU A 20 23.93 -13.79 -13.06
N LEU A 21 24.31 -14.40 -11.93
CA LEU A 21 23.45 -14.44 -10.75
C LEU A 21 23.27 -13.03 -10.16
N THR A 22 24.33 -12.24 -10.09
CA THR A 22 24.25 -10.84 -9.64
C THR A 22 23.44 -9.97 -10.59
N SER A 23 23.59 -10.16 -11.91
CA SER A 23 22.80 -9.41 -12.90
C SER A 23 21.32 -9.81 -12.88
N ALA A 24 21.01 -11.09 -12.70
CA ALA A 24 19.63 -11.56 -12.56
C ALA A 24 18.98 -11.01 -11.27
N LEU A 25 19.70 -11.02 -10.15
CA LEU A 25 19.24 -10.43 -8.88
C LEU A 25 18.99 -8.92 -9.01
N ALA A 26 19.91 -8.19 -9.65
CA ALA A 26 19.75 -6.76 -9.89
C ALA A 26 18.55 -6.45 -10.79
N PHE A 27 18.32 -7.28 -11.82
CA PHE A 27 17.17 -7.14 -12.71
C PHE A 27 15.85 -7.41 -11.98
N VAL A 28 15.78 -8.44 -11.15
CA VAL A 28 14.59 -8.75 -10.33
C VAL A 28 14.30 -7.64 -9.32
N ALA A 29 15.33 -7.09 -8.67
CA ALA A 29 15.18 -5.98 -7.72
C ALA A 29 14.68 -4.71 -8.41
N LEU A 30 15.25 -4.36 -9.57
CA LEU A 30 14.81 -3.21 -10.36
C LEU A 30 13.37 -3.39 -10.84
N PHE A 31 13.04 -4.57 -11.37
CA PHE A 31 11.69 -4.87 -11.83
C PHE A 31 10.65 -4.81 -10.68
N SER A 32 11.00 -5.32 -9.49
CA SER A 32 10.14 -5.26 -8.31
C SER A 32 9.82 -3.84 -7.86
N SER A 33 10.75 -2.89 -8.08
CA SER A 33 10.54 -1.46 -7.76
C SER A 33 9.52 -0.76 -8.67
N THR A 34 9.20 -1.35 -9.83
CA THR A 34 8.22 -0.82 -10.79
C THR A 34 6.82 -1.39 -10.59
N VAL A 35 6.64 -2.33 -9.66
CA VAL A 35 5.33 -2.90 -9.38
C VAL A 35 4.47 -1.84 -8.70
N PRO A 36 3.28 -1.51 -9.23
CA PRO A 36 2.37 -0.58 -8.58
C PRO A 36 2.01 -1.13 -7.19
N SER A 37 2.36 -0.38 -6.15
CA SER A 37 1.95 -0.70 -4.79
C SER A 37 0.51 -0.23 -4.58
N THR A 38 -0.26 -1.01 -3.83
CA THR A 38 -1.55 -0.53 -3.32
C THR A 38 -1.26 0.63 -2.39
N ALA A 39 -1.61 1.85 -2.81
CA ALA A 39 -1.55 3.00 -1.92
C ALA A 39 -2.48 2.72 -0.74
N LEU A 40 -1.96 2.82 0.49
CA LEU A 40 -2.76 2.88 1.71
C LEU A 40 -3.42 4.26 1.81
N ALA A 41 -4.11 4.64 0.74
CA ALA A 41 -4.66 5.97 0.60
C ALA A 41 -5.90 6.02 1.49
N TRP A 42 -5.67 6.57 2.69
CA TRP A 42 -6.65 7.06 3.63
C TRP A 42 -7.13 6.03 4.66
N HIS A 43 -7.70 4.87 4.31
CA HIS A 43 -8.29 3.94 5.31
C HIS A 43 -9.14 4.67 6.37
N ASP A 44 -9.59 3.97 7.42
CA ASP A 44 -10.41 4.64 8.42
C ASP A 44 -9.66 5.79 9.15
N ASP A 45 -8.37 5.64 9.41
CA ASP A 45 -7.61 6.62 10.18
C ASP A 45 -7.31 7.90 9.41
N GLY A 46 -6.96 7.80 8.13
CA GLY A 46 -6.77 8.97 7.27
C GLY A 46 -8.07 9.76 7.10
N HIS A 47 -9.20 9.07 6.92
CA HIS A 47 -10.52 9.72 6.90
C HIS A 47 -10.82 10.46 8.21
N ARG A 48 -10.56 9.83 9.37
CA ARG A 48 -10.72 10.47 10.68
C ARG A 48 -9.83 11.69 10.85
N ILE A 49 -8.56 11.60 10.46
CA ILE A 49 -7.60 12.70 10.54
C ILE A 49 -8.08 13.90 9.71
N VAL A 50 -8.53 13.66 8.47
CA VAL A 50 -9.08 14.74 7.62
C VAL A 50 -10.33 15.35 8.24
N GLY A 51 -11.24 14.52 8.78
CA GLY A 51 -12.44 15.01 9.47
C GLY A 51 -12.12 15.86 10.70
N GLU A 52 -11.11 15.47 11.48
CA GLU A 52 -10.63 16.24 12.65
C GLU A 52 -9.99 17.57 12.23
N ILE A 53 -9.16 17.57 11.18
CA ILE A 53 -8.58 18.80 10.62
C ILE A 53 -9.70 19.73 10.15
N ALA A 54 -10.69 19.19 9.42
CA ALA A 54 -11.82 19.97 8.94
C ALA A 54 -12.60 20.58 10.11
N GLU A 55 -12.95 19.79 11.13
CA GLU A 55 -13.73 20.27 12.28
C GLU A 55 -13.02 21.42 13.02
N ARG A 56 -11.68 21.36 13.16
CA ARG A 56 -10.88 22.44 13.78
C ARG A 56 -10.91 23.75 12.99
N ASN A 57 -11.12 23.69 11.67
CA ASN A 57 -11.18 24.84 10.78
C ASN A 57 -12.61 25.36 10.55
N LEU A 58 -13.64 24.71 11.11
CA LEU A 58 -15.01 25.21 11.06
C LEU A 58 -15.25 26.34 12.06
N SER A 59 -16.11 27.29 11.69
CA SER A 59 -16.69 28.24 12.63
C SER A 59 -17.57 27.52 13.66
N GLU A 60 -17.74 28.11 14.84
CA GLU A 60 -18.62 27.54 15.88
C GLU A 60 -20.07 27.40 15.40
N ALA A 61 -20.56 28.34 14.58
CA ALA A 61 -21.88 28.24 13.97
C ALA A 61 -22.00 27.02 13.05
N THR A 62 -20.98 26.72 12.26
CA THR A 62 -20.96 25.54 11.39
C THR A 62 -20.82 24.26 12.20
N LYS A 63 -19.96 24.21 13.22
CA LYS A 63 -19.85 23.05 14.13
C LYS A 63 -21.20 22.68 14.74
N LYS A 64 -21.96 23.67 15.22
CA LYS A 64 -23.30 23.43 15.77
C LYS A 64 -24.25 22.78 14.76
N LYS A 65 -24.21 23.24 13.50
CA LYS A 65 -25.03 22.65 12.42
C LYS A 65 -24.59 21.23 12.11
N VAL A 66 -23.29 20.97 12.02
CA VAL A 66 -22.75 19.61 11.80
C VAL A 66 -23.19 18.67 12.91
N ARG A 67 -23.04 19.06 14.18
CA ARG A 67 -23.49 18.25 15.33
C ARG A 67 -25.00 17.98 15.31
N ALA A 68 -25.80 18.95 14.89
CA ALA A 68 -27.25 18.77 14.75
C ALA A 68 -27.59 17.75 13.67
N LEU A 69 -26.88 17.75 12.53
CA LEU A 69 -27.07 16.77 11.46
C LEU A 69 -26.67 15.34 11.87
N LEU A 70 -25.67 15.23 12.74
CA LEU A 70 -25.14 13.93 13.20
C LEU A 70 -25.82 13.41 14.48
N ALA A 71 -26.79 14.14 15.05
CA ALA A 71 -27.36 13.85 16.36
C ALA A 71 -27.99 12.44 16.46
N ASP A 72 -28.62 11.97 15.37
CA ASP A 72 -29.29 10.66 15.32
C ASP A 72 -28.36 9.54 14.83
N MET A 73 -27.05 9.81 14.69
CA MET A 73 -26.06 8.87 14.21
C MET A 73 -24.98 8.60 15.28
N PRO A 74 -25.28 7.77 16.30
CA PRO A 74 -24.36 7.56 17.43
C PRO A 74 -23.00 6.98 17.01
N GLU A 75 -22.95 6.15 15.97
CA GLU A 75 -21.69 5.62 15.41
C GLU A 75 -20.86 6.68 14.65
N TYR A 76 -21.48 7.80 14.28
CA TYR A 76 -20.92 8.86 13.43
C TYR A 76 -21.11 10.26 14.05
N ALA A 77 -21.10 10.35 15.39
CA ALA A 77 -21.47 11.55 16.13
C ALA A 77 -20.52 12.75 15.96
N THR A 78 -19.36 12.56 15.34
CA THR A 78 -18.35 13.60 15.07
C THR A 78 -18.00 13.65 13.59
N LEU A 79 -17.43 14.76 13.11
CA LEU A 79 -17.02 14.85 11.71
C LEU A 79 -15.92 13.82 11.38
N ALA A 80 -15.02 13.55 12.33
CA ALA A 80 -13.99 12.52 12.20
C ALA A 80 -14.59 11.11 12.02
N THR A 81 -15.58 10.73 12.83
CA THR A 81 -16.21 9.40 12.70
C THR A 81 -17.07 9.30 11.46
N ALA A 82 -17.87 10.33 11.17
CA ALA A 82 -18.72 10.42 9.98
C ALA A 82 -17.94 10.32 8.66
N ALA A 83 -16.69 10.80 8.62
CA ALA A 83 -15.83 10.71 7.43
C ALA A 83 -15.57 9.26 6.96
N THR A 84 -15.77 8.26 7.82
CA THR A 84 -15.60 6.83 7.47
C THR A 84 -16.86 6.17 6.91
N TRP A 85 -18.03 6.84 6.99
CA TRP A 85 -19.31 6.24 6.66
C TRP A 85 -19.39 5.73 5.21
N ALA A 86 -18.85 6.50 4.27
CA ALA A 86 -18.92 6.17 2.84
C ALA A 86 -18.24 4.82 2.55
N ASP A 87 -17.07 4.58 3.10
CA ASP A 87 -16.35 3.30 2.97
C ASP A 87 -17.13 2.14 3.60
N GLN A 88 -17.77 2.36 4.74
CA GLN A 88 -18.62 1.32 5.36
C GLN A 88 -19.85 0.99 4.51
N LYS A 89 -20.37 1.96 3.76
CA LYS A 89 -21.45 1.73 2.78
C LYS A 89 -20.93 1.04 1.53
N ALA A 90 -19.77 1.43 1.02
CA ALA A 90 -19.13 0.81 -0.13
C ALA A 90 -18.88 -0.69 0.06
N LYS A 91 -18.56 -1.12 1.29
CA LYS A 91 -18.45 -2.55 1.65
C LYS A 91 -19.74 -3.35 1.45
N LYS A 92 -20.91 -2.67 1.44
CA LYS A 92 -22.23 -3.29 1.29
C LYS A 92 -22.81 -3.09 -0.11
N ASP A 93 -22.44 -2.01 -0.78
CA ASP A 93 -22.94 -1.62 -2.10
C ASP A 93 -21.85 -0.84 -2.85
N GLU A 94 -21.27 -1.47 -3.87
CA GLU A 94 -20.13 -0.94 -4.64
C GLU A 94 -20.45 0.39 -5.35
N ARG A 95 -21.72 0.76 -5.54
CA ARG A 95 -22.10 2.07 -6.10
C ARG A 95 -21.61 3.24 -5.24
N TRP A 96 -21.28 2.98 -3.98
CA TRP A 96 -20.74 3.98 -3.06
C TRP A 96 -19.21 3.95 -2.98
N ALA A 97 -18.54 3.02 -3.67
CA ALA A 97 -17.07 2.90 -3.63
C ALA A 97 -16.35 4.04 -4.37
N PHE A 98 -17.01 4.67 -5.34
CA PHE A 98 -16.50 5.84 -6.05
C PHE A 98 -17.67 6.68 -6.55
N ALA A 99 -17.56 8.00 -6.43
CA ALA A 99 -18.47 8.94 -7.07
C ALA A 99 -17.71 9.68 -8.18
N TYR A 100 -18.00 9.34 -9.44
CA TYR A 100 -17.68 10.23 -10.55
C TYR A 100 -18.72 11.34 -10.56
N SER A 101 -18.26 12.59 -10.44
CA SER A 101 -19.05 13.79 -10.77
C SER A 101 -19.05 14.02 -12.27
#